data_AF-A0A835X3M6-F1
#
_entry.id   AF-A0A835X3M6-F1
#
_cell.length_a   1.000
_cell.length_b   1.000
_cell.length_c   1.000
_cell.angle_alpha   90.00
_cell.angle_beta   90.00
_cell.angle_gamma   90.00
#
_symmetry.space_group_name_H-M   'P 1'
#
loop_
_entity.id
_entity.type
_entity.pdbx_description
1 polymer ?
#
loop_
_entity_poly.entity_id
_entity_poly.type
_entity_poly.pdbx_seq_one_letter_code
_entity_poly.pdbx_strand_id
1 'polypeptide(L)'
;MQEFASTPALRNEIINLLVECGMDEDCYTEMLDYTIDLFESQGLGADYYGYHNVNHELEVTFGTLLVSKLGGEHFKITKEDLKYLYTAALFHDFDPQKSVDKPHEESVLRFITMDKNLKQHIESAKLDIEIVKALILRTTYPWAGQLKENAEKQIQQSFRKSELTKTDKEKQEHYLKLGWFLSIVDRVYGYALGDFSKAMEMAKMNAHALAWHPSV
;
A
#
# COMPACT_ATOMS: atom_id res chain seq x y z
N MET A 1 -21.87 -10.87 -3.59
CA MET A 1 -20.64 -10.32 -2.96
C MET A 1 -19.56 -11.41 -2.87
N GLN A 2 -19.38 -12.18 -3.94
CA GLN A 2 -18.39 -13.25 -4.08
C GLN A 2 -17.32 -12.86 -5.12
N GLU A 3 -17.42 -11.65 -5.69
CA GLU A 3 -16.60 -11.13 -6.79
C GLU A 3 -15.16 -10.82 -6.36
N PHE A 4 -14.89 -10.56 -5.08
CA PHE A 4 -13.54 -10.24 -4.56
C PHE A 4 -12.94 -11.38 -3.73
N ALA A 5 -13.36 -12.63 -3.99
CA ALA A 5 -12.97 -13.79 -3.18
C ALA A 5 -11.60 -14.38 -3.56
N SER A 6 -10.93 -13.87 -4.60
CA SER A 6 -9.67 -14.41 -5.06
C SER A 6 -8.74 -13.37 -5.68
N THR A 7 -7.44 -13.64 -5.60
CA THR A 7 -6.35 -12.83 -6.19
C THR A 7 -6.59 -12.52 -7.67
N PRO A 8 -6.97 -13.48 -8.55
CA PRO A 8 -7.22 -13.17 -9.95
C PRO A 8 -8.41 -12.24 -10.19
N ALA A 9 -9.45 -12.33 -9.35
CA ALA A 9 -10.62 -11.47 -9.48
C ALA A 9 -10.29 -10.04 -9.05
N LEU A 10 -9.63 -9.86 -7.89
CA LEU A 10 -9.13 -8.56 -7.44
C LEU A 10 -8.17 -7.92 -8.44
N ARG A 11 -7.25 -8.71 -9.01
CA ARG A 11 -6.33 -8.26 -10.06
C ARG A 11 -7.07 -7.65 -11.25
N ASN A 12 -8.09 -8.35 -11.77
CA ASN A 12 -8.85 -7.88 -12.93
C ASN A 12 -9.62 -6.58 -12.61
N GLU A 13 -10.20 -6.48 -11.41
CA GLU A 13 -10.90 -5.28 -10.96
C GLU A 13 -9.96 -4.08 -10.77
N ILE A 14 -8.74 -4.31 -10.29
CA ILE A 14 -7.69 -3.28 -10.24
C ILE A 14 -7.34 -2.80 -11.65
N ILE A 15 -7.16 -3.70 -12.61
CA ILE A 15 -6.89 -3.33 -14.01
C ILE A 15 -8.03 -2.51 -14.60
N ASN A 16 -9.28 -2.93 -14.37
CA ASN A 16 -10.45 -2.16 -14.81
C ASN A 16 -10.44 -0.75 -14.22
N LEU A 17 -10.18 -0.60 -12.91
CA LEU A 17 -10.10 0.70 -12.25
C LEU A 17 -8.92 1.54 -12.75
N LEU A 18 -7.77 0.94 -13.05
CA LEU A 18 -6.63 1.65 -13.62
C LEU A 18 -7.02 2.30 -14.95
N VAL A 19 -7.64 1.54 -15.85
CA VAL A 19 -8.14 2.05 -17.15
C VAL A 19 -9.16 3.16 -16.94
N GLU A 20 -10.12 2.99 -16.04
CA GLU A 20 -11.14 4.01 -15.74
C GLU A 20 -10.56 5.29 -15.13
N CYS A 21 -9.45 5.18 -14.39
CA CYS A 21 -8.69 6.32 -13.88
C CYS A 21 -7.71 6.91 -14.91
N GLY A 22 -7.68 6.35 -16.12
CA GLY A 22 -6.80 6.75 -17.22
C GLY A 22 -5.34 6.35 -17.03
N MET A 23 -5.05 5.37 -16.17
CA MET A 23 -3.71 4.77 -15.99
C MET A 23 -3.61 3.51 -16.85
N ASP A 24 -3.71 3.68 -18.17
CA ASP A 24 -3.74 2.61 -19.16
C ASP A 24 -2.35 2.22 -19.68
N GLU A 25 -1.28 2.83 -19.16
CA GLU A 25 0.09 2.47 -19.49
C GLU A 25 0.47 1.07 -18.95
N ASP A 26 1.13 0.27 -19.80
CA ASP A 26 1.51 -1.12 -19.49
C ASP A 26 2.28 -1.26 -18.18
N CYS A 27 3.10 -0.26 -17.82
CA CYS A 27 3.93 -0.28 -16.61
C CYS A 27 3.12 -0.46 -15.32
N TYR A 28 1.85 -0.04 -15.26
CA TYR A 28 1.00 -0.24 -14.07
C TYR A 28 0.50 -1.68 -13.97
N THR A 29 0.15 -2.30 -15.09
CA THR A 29 -0.27 -3.71 -15.14
C THR A 29 0.93 -4.63 -14.90
N GLU A 30 2.08 -4.33 -15.51
CA GLU A 30 3.32 -5.06 -15.25
C GLU A 30 3.75 -4.99 -13.79
N MET A 31 3.61 -3.81 -13.16
CA MET A 31 3.90 -3.64 -11.73
C MET A 31 2.94 -4.47 -10.86
N LEU A 32 1.65 -4.52 -11.18
CA LEU A 32 0.66 -5.35 -10.47
C LEU A 32 1.05 -6.83 -10.53
N ASP A 33 1.34 -7.31 -11.74
CA ASP A 33 1.67 -8.71 -12.00
C ASP A 33 2.95 -9.11 -11.31
N TYR A 34 3.96 -8.24 -11.40
CA TYR A 34 5.22 -8.42 -10.70
C TYR A 34 5.02 -8.52 -9.19
N THR A 35 4.18 -7.65 -8.59
CA THR A 35 3.87 -7.73 -7.16
C THR A 35 3.21 -9.06 -6.80
N ILE A 36 2.23 -9.51 -7.57
CA ILE A 36 1.54 -10.78 -7.31
C ILE A 36 2.53 -11.95 -7.37
N ASP A 37 3.32 -12.04 -8.44
CA ASP A 37 4.33 -13.09 -8.62
C ASP A 37 5.37 -13.08 -7.49
N LEU A 38 5.72 -11.88 -7.02
CA LEU A 38 6.67 -11.68 -5.95
C LEU A 38 6.12 -12.17 -4.59
N PHE A 39 4.86 -11.86 -4.25
CA PHE A 39 4.24 -12.39 -3.03
C PHE A 39 4.13 -13.92 -3.09
N GLU A 40 3.65 -14.46 -4.21
CA GLU A 40 3.49 -15.91 -4.41
C GLU A 40 4.85 -16.63 -4.30
N SER A 41 5.89 -16.14 -4.98
CA SER A 41 7.22 -16.76 -4.97
C SER A 41 7.95 -16.67 -3.62
N GLN A 42 7.58 -15.73 -2.75
CA GLN A 42 8.13 -15.57 -1.40
C GLN A 42 7.30 -16.26 -0.32
N GLY A 43 6.27 -17.03 -0.69
CA GLY A 43 5.42 -17.75 0.26
C GLY A 43 4.47 -16.83 1.04
N LEU A 44 4.17 -15.64 0.51
CA LEU A 44 3.20 -14.68 1.02
C LEU A 44 1.94 -14.59 0.13
N GLY A 45 1.75 -15.59 -0.73
CA GLY A 45 0.61 -15.74 -1.63
C GLY A 45 -0.72 -15.97 -0.91
N ALA A 46 -1.75 -16.31 -1.68
CA ALA A 46 -3.12 -16.45 -1.15
C ALA A 46 -3.27 -17.52 -0.05
N ASP A 47 -2.43 -18.55 -0.07
CA ASP A 47 -2.44 -19.64 0.91
C ASP A 47 -1.66 -19.31 2.20
N TYR A 48 -1.00 -18.15 2.27
CA TYR A 48 -0.32 -17.70 3.49
C TYR A 48 -1.36 -17.28 4.54
N TYR A 49 -1.29 -17.93 5.70
CA TYR A 49 -2.30 -17.83 6.77
C TYR A 49 -2.30 -16.49 7.53
N GLY A 50 -1.23 -15.69 7.39
CA GLY A 50 -1.10 -14.40 8.06
C GLY A 50 -1.89 -13.30 7.36
N TYR A 51 -2.13 -12.20 8.08
CA TYR A 51 -2.94 -11.08 7.60
C TYR A 51 -2.29 -10.36 6.41
N HIS A 52 -0.97 -10.16 6.47
CA HIS A 52 -0.23 -9.41 5.44
C HIS A 52 0.22 -10.34 4.32
N ASN A 53 -0.71 -10.64 3.40
CA ASN A 53 -0.55 -11.53 2.25
C ASN A 53 -0.98 -10.82 0.95
N VAL A 54 -0.84 -11.49 -0.20
CA VAL A 54 -1.18 -10.92 -1.51
C VAL A 54 -2.62 -10.41 -1.58
N ASN A 55 -3.58 -11.08 -0.94
CA ASN A 55 -4.97 -10.65 -0.97
C ASN A 55 -5.11 -9.31 -0.23
N HIS A 56 -4.50 -9.16 0.94
CA HIS A 56 -4.52 -7.90 1.67
C HIS A 56 -3.95 -6.75 0.82
N GLU A 57 -2.79 -6.91 0.18
CA GLU A 57 -2.23 -5.85 -0.68
C GLU A 57 -3.18 -5.46 -1.82
N LEU A 58 -3.78 -6.45 -2.48
CA LEU A 58 -4.71 -6.20 -3.58
C LEU A 58 -5.99 -5.53 -3.09
N GLU A 59 -6.49 -5.90 -1.91
CA GLU A 59 -7.65 -5.24 -1.28
C GLU A 59 -7.36 -3.77 -0.98
N VAL A 60 -6.21 -3.46 -0.39
CA VAL A 60 -5.79 -2.08 -0.10
C VAL A 60 -5.58 -1.29 -1.39
N THR A 61 -4.97 -1.90 -2.41
CA THR A 61 -4.76 -1.28 -3.73
C THR A 61 -6.10 -0.99 -4.42
N PHE A 62 -6.99 -1.97 -4.49
CA PHE A 62 -8.32 -1.83 -5.06
C PHE A 62 -9.12 -0.74 -4.33
N GLY A 63 -9.12 -0.75 -3.00
CA GLY A 63 -9.80 0.27 -2.21
C GLY A 63 -9.23 1.67 -2.39
N THR A 64 -7.92 1.78 -2.51
CA THR A 64 -7.24 3.05 -2.75
C THR A 64 -7.68 3.65 -4.08
N LEU A 65 -7.72 2.84 -5.15
CA LEU A 65 -8.19 3.27 -6.46
C LEU A 65 -9.69 3.64 -6.42
N LEU A 66 -10.53 2.77 -5.85
CA LEU A 66 -11.99 2.99 -5.83
C LEU A 66 -12.37 4.24 -5.05
N VAL A 67 -11.84 4.41 -3.84
CA VAL A 67 -12.16 5.56 -2.98
C VAL A 67 -11.60 6.84 -3.59
N SER A 68 -10.42 6.80 -4.20
CA SER A 68 -9.86 7.95 -4.92
C SER A 68 -10.73 8.33 -6.13
N LYS A 69 -11.28 7.35 -6.85
CA LYS A 69 -12.21 7.61 -7.97
C LYS A 69 -13.52 8.22 -7.50
N LEU A 70 -14.13 7.68 -6.44
CA LEU A 70 -15.45 8.10 -5.96
C LEU A 70 -15.42 9.40 -5.13
N GLY A 71 -14.36 9.60 -4.36
CA GLY A 71 -14.21 10.72 -3.41
C GLY A 71 -13.08 11.68 -3.73
N GLY A 72 -12.35 11.48 -4.83
CA GLY A 72 -11.14 12.23 -5.18
C GLY A 72 -11.34 13.74 -5.22
N GLU A 73 -12.51 14.22 -5.65
CA GLU A 73 -12.82 15.65 -5.66
C GLU A 73 -12.85 16.27 -4.25
N HIS A 74 -13.31 15.51 -3.24
CA HIS A 74 -13.34 15.96 -1.85
C HIS A 74 -11.94 16.00 -1.22
N PHE A 75 -11.07 15.07 -1.61
CA PHE A 75 -9.68 15.00 -1.13
C PHE A 75 -8.70 15.75 -2.04
N LYS A 76 -9.16 16.30 -3.17
CA LYS A 76 -8.35 16.91 -4.23
C LYS A 76 -7.23 15.98 -4.73
N ILE A 77 -7.53 14.68 -4.84
CA ILE A 77 -6.60 13.68 -5.38
C ILE A 77 -6.54 13.87 -6.89
N THR A 78 -5.36 14.21 -7.40
CA THR A 78 -5.12 14.32 -8.84
C THR A 78 -4.80 12.96 -9.46
N LYS A 79 -4.82 12.87 -10.79
CA LYS A 79 -4.37 11.69 -11.51
C LYS A 79 -2.90 11.34 -11.19
N GLU A 80 -2.07 12.36 -10.97
CA GLU A 80 -0.66 12.14 -10.61
C GLU A 80 -0.54 11.55 -9.20
N ASP A 81 -1.30 12.08 -8.24
CA ASP A 81 -1.36 11.54 -6.88
C ASP A 81 -1.79 10.07 -6.87
N LEU A 82 -2.74 9.71 -7.73
CA LEU A 82 -3.25 8.35 -7.83
C LEU A 82 -2.16 7.34 -8.21
N LYS A 83 -1.21 7.71 -9.07
CA LYS A 83 -0.09 6.84 -9.46
C LYS A 83 0.83 6.55 -8.28
N TYR A 84 1.11 7.58 -7.46
CA TYR A 84 1.88 7.42 -6.24
C TYR A 84 1.13 6.59 -5.19
N LEU A 85 -0.17 6.83 -5.02
CA LEU A 85 -1.02 6.08 -4.11
C LEU A 85 -1.13 4.61 -4.50
N TYR A 86 -1.36 4.32 -5.79
CA TYR A 86 -1.39 2.97 -6.34
C TYR A 86 -0.09 2.21 -6.05
N THR A 87 1.05 2.83 -6.38
CA THR A 87 2.37 2.23 -6.18
C THR A 87 2.65 2.03 -4.69
N ALA A 88 2.32 3.01 -3.84
CA ALA A 88 2.50 2.87 -2.40
C ALA A 88 1.61 1.77 -1.81
N ALA A 89 0.36 1.69 -2.23
CA ALA A 89 -0.59 0.67 -1.77
C ALA A 89 -0.16 -0.76 -2.11
N LEU A 90 0.43 -0.97 -3.30
CA LEU A 90 0.91 -2.30 -3.72
C LEU A 90 2.08 -2.85 -2.90
N PHE A 91 2.85 -1.99 -2.26
CA PHE A 91 4.10 -2.38 -1.60
C PHE A 91 4.16 -1.99 -0.12
N HIS A 92 3.11 -1.41 0.45
CA HIS A 92 3.17 -0.82 1.78
C HIS A 92 3.58 -1.82 2.86
N ASP A 93 3.19 -3.08 2.69
CA ASP A 93 3.40 -4.17 3.63
C ASP A 93 4.24 -5.32 3.05
N PHE A 94 4.86 -5.13 1.88
CA PHE A 94 5.72 -6.15 1.28
C PHE A 94 7.09 -6.25 1.96
N ASP A 95 7.18 -7.16 2.93
CA ASP A 95 8.42 -7.56 3.60
C ASP A 95 8.68 -9.07 3.40
N PRO A 96 9.47 -9.46 2.38
CA PRO A 96 9.73 -10.86 2.08
C PRO A 96 10.64 -11.54 3.12
N GLN A 97 11.23 -10.78 4.03
CA GLN A 97 12.14 -11.28 5.07
C GLN A 97 11.52 -11.21 6.47
N LYS A 98 10.21 -10.95 6.56
CA LYS A 98 9.53 -10.80 7.85
C LYS A 98 9.66 -12.08 8.68
N SER A 99 10.10 -11.92 9.93
CA SER A 99 10.22 -13.01 10.91
C SER A 99 8.96 -13.20 11.76
N VAL A 100 8.04 -12.25 11.67
CA VAL A 100 6.71 -12.22 12.29
C VAL A 100 5.71 -11.70 11.27
N ASP A 101 4.41 -11.87 11.50
CA ASP A 101 3.43 -11.56 10.46
C ASP A 101 3.37 -10.07 10.09
N LYS A 102 3.59 -9.19 11.06
CA LYS A 102 3.67 -7.74 10.84
C LYS A 102 4.97 -7.39 10.08
N PRO A 103 4.89 -6.71 8.93
CA PRO A 103 6.07 -6.28 8.17
C PRO A 103 6.87 -5.22 8.93
N HIS A 104 8.18 -5.17 8.67
CA HIS A 104 9.06 -4.14 9.22
C HIS A 104 9.26 -3.02 8.20
N GLU A 105 8.91 -1.78 8.54
CA GLU A 105 8.90 -0.67 7.58
C GLU A 105 10.28 -0.46 6.93
N GLU A 106 11.38 -0.59 7.69
CA GLU A 106 12.73 -0.48 7.09
C GLU A 106 13.03 -1.60 6.07
N SER A 107 12.48 -2.80 6.25
CA SER A 107 12.66 -3.90 5.29
C SER A 107 11.87 -3.63 4.02
N VAL A 108 10.64 -3.13 4.13
CA VAL A 108 9.81 -2.69 3.00
C VAL A 108 10.56 -1.61 2.20
N LEU A 109 11.02 -0.54 2.85
CA LEU A 109 11.74 0.55 2.18
C LEU A 109 13.05 0.07 1.55
N ARG A 110 13.77 -0.82 2.23
CA ARG A 110 15.00 -1.44 1.70
C ARG A 110 14.69 -2.23 0.44
N PHE A 111 13.63 -3.04 0.44
CA PHE A 111 13.22 -3.83 -0.72
C PHE A 111 12.91 -2.92 -1.91
N ILE A 112 12.04 -1.94 -1.74
CA ILE A 112 11.63 -1.00 -2.81
C ILE A 112 12.86 -0.25 -3.37
N THR A 113 13.85 0.02 -2.51
CA THR A 113 15.09 0.71 -2.91
C THR A 113 16.17 -0.24 -3.45
N MET A 114 16.02 -1.55 -3.41
CA MET A 114 17.06 -2.50 -3.84
C MET A 114 16.62 -3.39 -5.00
N ASP A 115 15.33 -3.70 -5.09
CA ASP A 115 14.80 -4.52 -6.16
C ASP A 115 14.89 -3.82 -7.51
N LYS A 116 15.54 -4.49 -8.48
CA LYS A 116 15.85 -3.89 -9.78
C LYS A 116 14.63 -3.75 -10.66
N ASN A 117 13.75 -4.76 -10.65
CA ASN A 117 12.56 -4.77 -11.49
C ASN A 117 11.57 -3.72 -10.99
N LEU A 118 11.35 -3.66 -9.67
CA LEU A 118 10.49 -2.63 -9.08
C LEU A 118 11.00 -1.22 -9.37
N LYS A 119 12.31 -0.97 -9.25
CA LYS A 119 12.88 0.32 -9.67
C LYS A 119 12.58 0.65 -11.13
N GLN A 120 12.75 -0.32 -12.02
CA GLN A 120 12.46 -0.13 -13.45
C GLN A 120 10.99 0.18 -13.69
N HIS A 121 10.06 -0.47 -12.98
CA HIS A 121 8.63 -0.17 -13.07
C HIS A 121 8.31 1.23 -12.55
N ILE A 122 8.87 1.63 -11.40
CA ILE A 122 8.70 2.99 -10.82
C ILE A 122 9.27 4.06 -11.76
N GLU A 123 10.44 3.84 -12.35
CA GLU A 123 11.07 4.73 -13.32
C GLU A 123 10.24 4.83 -14.62
N SER A 124 9.70 3.71 -15.11
CA SER A 124 8.84 3.66 -16.30
C SER A 124 7.51 4.39 -16.07
N ALA A 125 6.97 4.31 -14.86
CA ALA A 125 5.81 5.10 -14.41
C ALA A 125 6.15 6.58 -14.14
N LYS A 126 7.42 6.98 -14.27
CA LYS A 126 7.96 8.34 -14.03
C LYS A 126 7.70 8.83 -12.60
N LEU A 127 7.72 7.91 -11.64
CA LEU A 127 7.46 8.22 -10.24
C LEU A 127 8.76 8.49 -9.49
N ASP A 128 8.68 9.43 -8.55
CA ASP A 128 9.73 9.67 -7.58
C ASP A 128 9.62 8.66 -6.43
N ILE A 129 10.55 7.72 -6.36
CA ILE A 129 10.60 6.68 -5.33
C ILE A 129 10.61 7.25 -3.90
N GLU A 130 11.16 8.45 -3.68
CA GLU A 130 11.17 9.05 -2.34
C GLU A 130 9.77 9.47 -1.89
N ILE A 131 8.89 9.86 -2.82
CA ILE A 131 7.48 10.14 -2.51
C ILE A 131 6.74 8.82 -2.18
N VAL A 132 6.97 7.75 -2.95
CA VAL A 132 6.41 6.41 -2.66
C VAL A 132 6.79 5.97 -1.25
N LYS A 133 8.08 6.09 -0.90
CA LYS A 133 8.59 5.78 0.44
C LYS A 133 7.93 6.62 1.54
N ALA A 134 7.72 7.92 1.29
CA ALA A 134 7.04 8.80 2.24
C ALA A 134 5.58 8.39 2.49
N LEU A 135 4.87 7.95 1.44
CA LEU A 135 3.50 7.45 1.56
C LEU A 135 3.44 6.14 2.37
N ILE A 136 4.33 5.20 2.09
CA ILE A 136 4.44 3.93 2.83
C ILE A 136 4.80 4.19 4.30
N LEU A 137 5.81 5.03 4.57
CA LEU A 137 6.15 5.40 5.95
C LEU A 137 4.96 6.02 6.70
N ARG A 138 4.05 6.68 6.00
CA ARG A 138 2.87 7.29 6.63
C ARG A 138 1.80 6.25 7.00
N THR A 139 1.89 5.01 6.53
CA THR A 139 1.03 3.89 6.96
C THR A 139 1.50 3.22 8.26
N THR A 140 2.64 3.63 8.85
CA THR A 140 3.12 3.10 10.15
C THR A 140 2.03 3.07 11.22
N TYR A 141 1.94 1.94 11.93
CA TYR A 141 1.00 1.74 13.02
C TYR A 141 1.66 1.20 14.31
N PRO A 142 1.24 1.68 15.49
CA PRO A 142 0.43 2.88 15.72
C PRO A 142 1.16 4.16 15.32
N TRP A 143 0.40 5.16 14.83
CA TRP A 143 0.95 6.50 14.56
C TRP A 143 1.11 7.31 15.85
N ALA A 144 1.90 6.79 16.80
CA ALA A 144 2.13 7.37 18.11
C ALA A 144 3.54 7.06 18.64
N GLY A 145 3.98 7.85 19.64
CA GLY A 145 5.24 7.65 20.35
C GLY A 145 6.48 7.59 19.44
N GLN A 146 7.44 6.74 19.81
CA GLN A 146 8.72 6.63 19.09
C GLN A 146 8.56 6.18 17.63
N LEU A 147 7.56 5.33 17.34
CA LEU A 147 7.29 4.86 15.98
C LEU A 147 6.92 6.02 15.06
N LYS A 148 5.99 6.88 15.50
CA LYS A 148 5.63 8.11 14.78
C LYS A 148 6.84 9.02 14.58
N GLU A 149 7.61 9.30 15.64
CA GLU A 149 8.77 10.20 15.53
C GLU A 149 9.82 9.68 14.54
N ASN A 150 10.04 8.36 14.51
CA ASN A 150 10.97 7.74 13.58
C ASN A 150 10.44 7.79 12.14
N ALA A 151 9.16 7.49 11.92
CA ALA A 151 8.52 7.60 10.61
C ALA A 151 8.54 9.05 10.10
N GLU A 152 8.20 10.03 10.93
CA GLU A 152 8.26 11.46 10.58
C GLU A 152 9.67 11.90 10.18
N LYS A 153 10.71 11.47 10.91
CA LYS A 153 12.10 11.75 10.55
C LYS A 153 12.45 11.16 9.18
N GLN A 154 12.05 9.92 8.90
CA GLN A 154 12.33 9.27 7.61
C GLN A 154 11.54 9.91 6.45
N ILE A 155 10.27 10.26 6.66
CA ILE A 155 9.45 10.99 5.68
C ILE A 155 10.12 12.32 5.32
N GLN A 156 10.59 13.08 6.33
CA GLN A 156 11.29 14.33 6.11
C GLN A 156 12.61 14.14 5.34
N GLN A 157 13.31 13.02 5.55
CA GLN A 157 14.49 12.69 4.74
C GLN A 157 14.12 12.40 3.29
N SER A 158 13.06 11.63 3.04
CA SER A 158 12.56 11.37 1.69
C SER A 158 12.15 12.66 0.98
N PHE A 159 11.41 13.54 1.66
CA PHE A 159 11.04 14.83 1.06
C PHE A 159 12.22 15.73 0.72
N ARG A 160 13.31 15.67 1.48
CA ARG A 160 14.55 16.42 1.18
C ARG A 160 15.32 15.85 -0.01
N LYS A 161 15.15 14.55 -0.31
CA LYS A 161 15.81 13.86 -1.43
C LYS A 161 15.04 13.99 -2.74
N SER A 162 13.73 14.18 -2.68
CA SER A 162 12.89 14.39 -3.85
C SER A 162 13.03 15.81 -4.39
N GLU A 163 13.34 15.95 -5.68
CA GLU A 163 13.36 17.23 -6.38
C GLU A 163 11.99 17.91 -6.39
N LEU A 164 10.91 17.13 -6.33
CA LEU A 164 9.53 17.62 -6.37
C LEU A 164 9.08 18.24 -5.03
N THR A 165 9.64 17.77 -3.91
CA THR A 165 9.18 18.19 -2.57
C THR A 165 10.22 18.96 -1.76
N LYS A 166 11.52 18.90 -2.08
CA LYS A 166 12.60 19.43 -1.23
C LYS A 166 12.45 20.91 -0.85
N THR A 167 11.84 21.71 -1.70
CA THR A 167 11.59 23.16 -1.49
C THR A 167 10.11 23.52 -1.43
N ASP A 168 9.21 22.54 -1.52
CA ASP A 168 7.77 22.75 -1.66
C ASP A 168 7.03 22.18 -0.45
N LYS A 169 6.80 23.04 0.54
CA LYS A 169 6.11 22.66 1.79
C LYS A 169 4.65 22.27 1.55
N GLU A 170 3.96 22.92 0.61
CA GLU A 170 2.57 22.61 0.30
C GLU A 170 2.45 21.20 -0.28
N LYS A 171 3.38 20.80 -1.17
CA LYS A 171 3.46 19.41 -1.65
C LYS A 171 3.80 18.42 -0.54
N GLN A 172 4.71 18.75 0.37
CA GLN A 172 5.01 17.87 1.52
C GLN A 172 3.77 17.63 2.37
N GLU A 173 3.01 18.68 2.69
CA GLU A 173 1.75 18.56 3.42
C GLU A 173 0.69 17.78 2.65
N HIS A 174 0.62 17.96 1.33
CA HIS A 174 -0.27 17.20 0.45
C HIS A 174 0.04 15.70 0.50
N TYR A 175 1.30 15.30 0.27
CA TYR A 175 1.69 13.89 0.33
C TYR A 175 1.53 13.28 1.73
N LEU A 176 1.70 14.06 2.80
CA LEU A 176 1.37 13.60 4.16
C LEU A 176 -0.13 13.31 4.33
N LYS A 177 -1.01 14.10 3.71
CA LYS A 177 -2.46 13.85 3.71
C LYS A 177 -2.81 12.62 2.88
N LEU A 178 -2.18 12.44 1.72
CA LEU A 178 -2.35 11.24 0.89
C LEU A 178 -1.89 9.97 1.61
N GLY A 179 -0.75 10.01 2.29
CA GLY A 179 -0.28 8.88 3.09
C GLY A 179 -1.20 8.59 4.28
N TRP A 180 -1.79 9.61 4.90
CA TRP A 180 -2.82 9.41 5.93
C TRP A 180 -4.09 8.77 5.35
N PHE A 181 -4.53 9.23 4.18
CA PHE A 181 -5.63 8.62 3.43
C PHE A 181 -5.34 7.13 3.17
N LEU A 182 -4.17 6.80 2.63
CA LEU A 182 -3.76 5.41 2.40
C LEU A 182 -3.78 4.58 3.69
N SER A 183 -3.30 5.15 4.81
CA SER A 183 -3.34 4.47 6.12
C SER A 183 -4.77 4.14 6.59
N ILE A 184 -5.76 4.96 6.22
CA ILE A 184 -7.16 4.66 6.54
C ILE A 184 -7.66 3.51 5.67
N VAL A 185 -7.38 3.57 4.36
CA VAL A 185 -7.80 2.52 3.42
C VAL A 185 -7.22 1.17 3.85
N ASP A 186 -5.92 1.10 4.11
CA ASP A 186 -5.22 -0.09 4.63
C ASP A 186 -5.98 -0.76 5.79
N ARG A 187 -6.37 0.02 6.80
CA ARG A 187 -6.99 -0.50 8.04
C ARG A 187 -8.46 -0.87 7.91
N VAL A 188 -9.18 -0.27 6.97
CA VAL A 188 -10.65 -0.36 6.90
C VAL A 188 -11.09 -1.29 5.77
N TYR A 189 -10.37 -1.27 4.65
CA TYR A 189 -10.96 -1.71 3.40
C TYR A 189 -11.12 -3.22 3.30
N GLY A 190 -10.17 -3.99 3.82
CA GLY A 190 -10.30 -5.45 3.91
C GLY A 190 -11.56 -5.87 4.67
N TYR A 191 -11.85 -5.22 5.80
CA TYR A 191 -13.07 -5.48 6.60
C TYR A 191 -14.36 -5.09 5.88
N ALA A 192 -14.29 -4.17 4.92
CA ALA A 192 -15.45 -3.67 4.18
C ALA A 192 -15.75 -4.47 2.89
N LEU A 193 -14.80 -5.25 2.38
CA LEU A 193 -14.90 -5.95 1.10
C LEU A 193 -15.67 -7.27 1.11
N GLY A 194 -16.21 -7.69 2.26
CA GLY A 194 -16.95 -8.94 2.36
C GLY A 194 -18.07 -8.90 3.39
N ASP A 195 -18.60 -10.07 3.71
CA ASP A 195 -19.61 -10.21 4.73
C ASP A 195 -19.02 -10.20 6.15
N PHE A 196 -19.91 -10.31 7.14
CA PHE A 196 -19.51 -10.38 8.53
C PHE A 196 -18.51 -11.51 8.85
N SER A 197 -18.61 -12.64 8.14
CA SER A 197 -17.71 -13.78 8.35
C SER A 197 -16.29 -13.43 7.95
N LYS A 198 -16.10 -12.79 6.78
CA LYS A 198 -14.79 -12.29 6.33
C LYS A 198 -14.23 -11.26 7.31
N ALA A 199 -15.03 -10.28 7.71
CA ALA A 199 -14.59 -9.26 8.67
C ALA A 199 -14.13 -9.88 10.01
N MET A 200 -14.84 -10.91 10.48
CA MET A 200 -14.47 -11.66 11.69
C MET A 200 -13.17 -12.45 11.53
N GLU A 201 -12.94 -13.05 10.36
CA GLU A 201 -11.70 -13.76 10.05
C GLU A 201 -10.50 -12.81 10.04
N MET A 202 -10.62 -11.66 9.38
CA MET A 202 -9.58 -10.63 9.36
C MET A 202 -9.27 -10.11 10.76
N ALA A 203 -10.30 -9.91 11.60
CA ALA A 203 -10.10 -9.50 12.98
C ALA A 203 -9.29 -10.54 13.79
N LYS A 204 -9.53 -11.84 13.56
CA LYS A 204 -8.77 -12.92 14.19
C LYS A 204 -7.32 -12.97 13.70
N MET A 205 -7.09 -12.85 12.39
CA MET A 205 -5.75 -12.84 11.80
C MET A 205 -4.94 -11.65 12.31
N ASN A 206 -5.54 -10.46 12.35
CA ASN A 206 -4.89 -9.24 12.83
C ASN A 206 -4.60 -9.32 14.35
N ALA A 207 -5.55 -9.82 15.16
CA ALA A 207 -5.31 -10.08 16.57
C ALA A 207 -4.14 -11.05 16.79
N HIS A 208 -4.04 -12.10 15.97
CA HIS A 208 -2.90 -13.02 15.99
C HIS A 208 -1.59 -12.34 15.61
N ALA A 209 -1.57 -11.55 14.53
CA ALA A 209 -0.40 -10.80 14.06
C ALA A 209 0.12 -9.81 15.12
N LEU A 210 -0.77 -9.22 15.92
CA LEU A 210 -0.44 -8.33 17.03
C LEU A 210 -0.08 -9.05 18.33
N ALA A 211 -0.05 -10.38 18.33
CA ALA A 211 0.06 -11.21 19.54
C ALA A 211 -0.95 -10.80 20.63
N TRP A 212 -2.13 -10.34 20.21
CA TRP A 212 -3.18 -9.86 21.10
C TRP A 212 -3.79 -11.04 21.86
N HIS A 213 -3.99 -10.86 23.16
CA HIS A 213 -4.62 -11.85 24.03
C HIS A 213 -5.80 -11.18 24.75
N PRO A 214 -6.96 -11.85 24.91
CA PRO A 214 -8.17 -11.26 25.52
C PRO A 214 -8.01 -10.75 26.95
N SER A 215 -6.88 -11.06 27.60
CA SER A 215 -6.57 -10.72 28.99
C SER A 215 -5.57 -9.57 29.15
N VAL A 216 -5.12 -8.96 28.05
CA VAL A 216 -4.17 -7.83 28.02
C VAL A 216 -4.88 -6.56 27.60
#